data_AF-A0A3Q3K6Y2-F1
#
_entry.id   AF-A0A3Q3K6Y2-F1
#
_cell.length_a   1.000
_cell.length_b   1.000
_cell.length_c   1.000
_cell.angle_alpha   90.00
_cell.angle_beta   90.00
_cell.angle_gamma   90.00
#
_symmetry.space_group_name_H-M   'P 1'
#
loop_
_entity.id
_entity.type
_entity.pdbx_description
1 polymer ?
#
loop_
_entity_poly.entity_id
_entity_poly.type
_entity_poly.pdbx_seq_one_letter_code
_entity_poly.pdbx_strand_id
1 'polypeptide(L)'
;MAASLSEETELMENHEEILRRRAELLDQMESRREQIKSLRKQQVKDSEAARQRNAMLLQDLQKIEDDLRGRWLPHPNLLALETRYWASVEESIPAWEHFLLGKGPHPTDGPEERPMRAKQKPGTAKDHGLPPRPKPKTAR
;
A
#
# COMPACT_ATOMS: atom_id res chain seq x y z
N MET A 1 -5.38 65.46 -54.07
CA MET A 1 -6.81 65.35 -53.72
C MET A 1 -7.28 63.89 -53.80
N ALA A 2 -7.18 63.20 -54.94
CA ALA A 2 -7.63 61.79 -55.03
C ALA A 2 -6.71 60.79 -54.29
N ALA A 3 -5.39 60.97 -54.34
CA ALA A 3 -4.43 60.08 -53.67
C ALA A 3 -4.55 60.09 -52.13
N SER A 4 -4.80 61.28 -51.54
CA SER A 4 -4.99 61.42 -50.09
C SER A 4 -6.26 60.75 -49.58
N LEU A 5 -7.32 60.68 -50.39
CA LEU A 5 -8.55 59.98 -50.04
C LEU A 5 -8.38 58.46 -50.06
N SER A 6 -7.58 57.95 -51.01
CA SER A 6 -7.25 56.52 -51.11
C SER A 6 -6.45 56.03 -49.90
N GLU A 7 -5.46 56.81 -49.48
CA GLU A 7 -4.64 56.49 -48.29
C GLU A 7 -5.49 56.49 -47.00
N GLU A 8 -6.45 57.41 -46.89
CA GLU A 8 -7.35 57.50 -45.74
C GLU A 8 -8.32 56.31 -45.67
N THR A 9 -8.83 55.84 -46.82
CA THR A 9 -9.65 54.62 -46.89
C THR A 9 -8.87 53.37 -46.50
N GLU A 10 -7.64 53.21 -46.97
CA GLU A 10 -6.78 52.08 -46.60
C GLU A 10 -6.45 52.10 -45.10
N LEU A 11 -6.20 53.28 -44.54
CA LEU A 11 -5.94 53.42 -43.11
C LEU A 11 -7.15 53.01 -42.27
N MET A 12 -8.37 53.38 -42.69
CA MET A 12 -9.60 52.95 -42.05
C MET A 12 -9.79 51.44 -42.10
N GLU A 13 -9.60 50.81 -43.25
CA GLU A 13 -9.71 49.36 -43.41
C GLU A 13 -8.73 48.61 -42.50
N ASN A 14 -7.46 49.07 -42.45
CA ASN A 14 -6.45 48.53 -41.54
C ASN A 14 -6.86 48.70 -40.08
N HIS A 15 -7.44 49.84 -39.72
CA HIS A 15 -7.91 50.10 -38.37
C HIS A 15 -9.05 49.15 -37.97
N GLU A 16 -10.05 48.96 -38.84
CA GLU A 16 -11.13 48.01 -38.62
C GLU A 16 -10.62 46.58 -38.47
N GLU A 17 -9.63 46.19 -39.26
CA GLU A 17 -9.02 44.87 -39.14
C GLU A 17 -8.29 44.69 -37.80
N ILE A 18 -7.53 45.71 -37.36
CA ILE A 18 -6.87 45.69 -36.04
C ILE A 18 -7.92 45.55 -34.93
N LEU A 19 -9.01 46.31 -35.00
CA LEU A 19 -10.10 46.23 -34.03
C LEU A 19 -10.75 44.84 -34.01
N ARG A 20 -10.99 44.25 -35.18
CA ARG A 20 -11.56 42.90 -35.32
C ARG A 20 -10.65 41.85 -34.66
N ARG A 21 -9.34 41.86 -35.00
CA ARG A 21 -8.35 40.94 -34.43
C ARG A 21 -8.24 41.11 -32.92
N ARG A 22 -8.30 42.34 -32.42
CA ARG A 22 -8.27 42.64 -30.98
C ARG A 22 -9.51 42.09 -30.27
N ALA A 23 -10.69 42.27 -30.85
CA ALA A 23 -11.93 41.75 -30.30
C ALA A 23 -11.90 40.21 -30.21
N GLU A 24 -11.44 39.55 -31.27
CA GLU A 24 -11.30 38.09 -31.30
C GLU A 24 -10.31 37.60 -30.24
N LEU A 25 -9.16 38.25 -30.09
CA LEU A 25 -8.18 37.89 -29.07
C LEU A 25 -8.74 38.05 -27.65
N LEU A 26 -9.49 39.12 -27.39
CA LEU A 26 -10.11 39.35 -26.08
C LEU A 26 -11.14 38.28 -25.74
N ASP A 27 -11.98 37.90 -26.72
CA ASP A 27 -12.96 36.82 -26.55
C ASP A 27 -12.28 35.47 -26.24
N GLN A 28 -11.20 35.16 -26.96
CA GLN A 28 -10.40 33.95 -26.69
C GLN A 28 -9.77 33.98 -25.29
N MET A 29 -9.26 35.13 -24.84
CA MET A 29 -8.67 35.30 -23.51
C MET A 29 -9.73 35.15 -22.41
N GLU A 30 -10.92 35.69 -22.62
CA GLU A 30 -12.04 35.58 -21.68
C GLU A 30 -12.51 34.13 -21.56
N SER A 31 -12.72 33.45 -22.68
CA SER A 31 -13.08 32.02 -22.71
C SER A 31 -12.05 31.15 -21.97
N ARG A 32 -10.75 31.35 -22.21
CA ARG A 32 -9.68 30.64 -21.48
C ARG A 32 -9.72 30.93 -19.99
N ARG A 33 -9.93 32.18 -19.60
CA ARG A 33 -10.04 32.58 -18.20
C ARG A 33 -11.22 31.89 -17.51
N GLU A 34 -12.37 31.80 -18.17
CA GLU A 34 -13.55 31.13 -17.65
C GLU A 34 -13.34 29.63 -17.50
N GLN A 35 -12.69 28.98 -18.47
CA GLN A 35 -12.31 27.56 -18.40
C GLN A 35 -11.38 27.28 -17.22
N ILE A 36 -10.34 28.09 -17.02
CA ILE A 36 -9.44 27.94 -15.87
C ILE A 36 -10.20 28.14 -14.56
N LYS A 37 -11.12 29.11 -14.51
CA LYS A 37 -11.94 29.39 -13.33
C LYS A 37 -12.88 28.22 -13.02
N SER A 38 -13.51 27.61 -14.01
CA SER A 38 -14.39 26.45 -13.81
C SER A 38 -13.59 25.22 -13.36
N LEU A 39 -12.43 24.96 -13.97
CA LEU A 39 -11.53 23.86 -13.58
C LEU A 39 -11.06 24.00 -12.13
N ARG A 40 -10.61 25.20 -11.72
CA ARG A 40 -10.20 25.47 -10.33
C ARG A 40 -11.34 25.24 -9.35
N LYS A 41 -12.55 25.71 -9.67
CA LYS A 41 -13.74 25.47 -8.84
C LYS A 41 -14.02 23.97 -8.70
N GLN A 42 -13.89 23.20 -9.78
CA GLN A 42 -14.08 21.76 -9.74
C GLN A 42 -13.02 21.07 -8.88
N GLN A 43 -11.74 21.43 -9.07
CA GLN A 43 -10.64 20.90 -8.27
C GLN A 43 -10.81 21.16 -6.77
N VAL A 44 -11.28 22.35 -6.39
CA VAL A 44 -11.56 22.67 -4.98
C VAL A 44 -12.67 21.78 -4.43
N LYS A 45 -13.77 21.59 -5.18
CA LYS A 45 -14.85 20.67 -4.77
C LYS A 45 -14.37 19.24 -4.61
N ASP A 46 -13.58 18.74 -5.57
CA ASP A 46 -13.06 17.37 -5.55
C ASP A 46 -12.09 17.16 -4.39
N SER A 47 -11.22 18.14 -4.13
CA SER A 47 -10.29 18.09 -2.99
C SER A 47 -11.01 18.17 -1.65
N GLU A 48 -12.07 18.97 -1.53
CA GLU A 48 -12.89 19.02 -0.33
C GLU A 48 -13.66 17.71 -0.10
N ALA A 49 -14.25 17.13 -1.13
CA ALA A 49 -14.92 15.84 -1.05
C ALA A 49 -13.94 14.70 -0.69
N ALA A 50 -12.71 14.74 -1.22
CA ALA A 50 -11.65 13.81 -0.82
C ALA A 50 -11.24 14.01 0.65
N ARG A 51 -11.09 15.26 1.09
CA ARG A 51 -10.76 15.61 2.48
C ARG A 51 -11.81 15.10 3.46
N GLN A 52 -13.10 15.27 3.15
CA GLN A 52 -14.20 14.78 3.98
C GLN A 52 -14.19 13.25 4.08
N ARG A 53 -14.04 12.55 2.95
CA ARG A 53 -13.91 11.07 2.93
C ARG A 53 -12.72 10.58 3.74
N ASN A 54 -11.56 11.20 3.57
CA ASN A 54 -10.35 10.84 4.31
C ASN A 54 -10.51 11.07 5.82
N ALA A 55 -11.17 12.17 6.22
CA ALA A 55 -11.45 12.43 7.63
C ALA A 55 -12.34 11.34 8.25
N MET A 56 -13.38 10.89 7.55
CA MET A 56 -14.22 9.78 8.00
C MET A 56 -13.43 8.48 8.12
N LEU A 57 -12.63 8.13 7.10
CA LEU A 57 -11.81 6.91 7.13
C LEU A 57 -10.80 6.92 8.29
N LEU A 58 -10.16 8.06 8.55
CA LEU A 58 -9.23 8.19 9.68
C LEU A 58 -9.95 8.04 11.02
N GLN A 59 -11.16 8.57 11.15
CA GLN A 59 -11.98 8.38 12.35
C GLN A 59 -12.35 6.91 12.55
N ASP A 60 -12.76 6.20 11.49
CA ASP A 60 -13.07 4.77 11.56
C ASP A 60 -11.84 3.94 11.91
N LEU A 61 -10.68 4.26 11.33
CA LEU A 61 -9.41 3.62 11.66
C LEU A 61 -9.02 3.84 13.12
N GLN A 62 -9.14 5.07 13.62
CA GLN A 62 -8.88 5.37 15.03
C GLN A 62 -9.78 4.54 15.94
N LYS A 63 -11.08 4.47 15.61
CA LYS A 63 -12.04 3.67 16.38
C LYS A 63 -11.64 2.20 16.40
N ILE A 64 -11.26 1.63 15.26
CA ILE A 64 -10.79 0.24 15.16
C ILE A 64 -9.51 0.04 15.98
N GLU A 65 -8.57 0.99 15.92
CA GLU A 65 -7.34 0.94 16.70
C GLU A 65 -7.61 0.95 18.20
N ASP A 66 -8.46 1.87 18.69
CA ASP A 66 -8.84 1.96 20.10
C ASP A 66 -9.51 0.67 20.59
N ASP A 67 -10.39 0.13 19.75
CA ASP A 67 -11.06 -1.15 19.94
C ASP A 67 -10.07 -2.33 20.07
N LEU A 68 -9.01 -2.34 19.26
CA LEU A 68 -7.95 -3.33 19.32
C LEU A 68 -7.06 -3.13 20.55
N ARG A 69 -6.68 -1.89 20.86
CA ARG A 69 -5.88 -1.55 22.05
C ARG A 69 -6.57 -2.00 23.33
N GLY A 70 -7.89 -1.82 23.43
CA GLY A 70 -8.68 -2.28 24.59
C GLY A 70 -8.84 -3.79 24.71
N ARG A 71 -8.63 -4.55 23.62
CA ARG A 71 -8.80 -6.02 23.59
C ARG A 71 -7.50 -6.81 23.71
N TRP A 72 -6.33 -6.15 23.62
CA TRP A 72 -5.04 -6.83 23.53
C TRP A 72 -4.38 -7.11 24.88
N LEU A 73 -5.05 -7.90 25.71
CA LEU A 73 -4.41 -8.67 26.76
C LEU A 73 -4.51 -10.13 26.33
N PRO A 74 -3.38 -10.88 26.20
CA PRO A 74 -3.48 -12.29 25.91
C PRO A 74 -4.35 -12.94 26.99
N HIS A 75 -5.33 -13.74 26.56
CA HIS A 75 -6.27 -14.36 27.49
C HIS A 75 -5.49 -15.03 28.64
N PRO A 76 -5.90 -14.89 29.92
CA PRO A 76 -5.10 -15.36 31.05
C PRO A 76 -4.62 -16.82 30.94
N ASN A 77 -5.38 -17.68 30.26
CA ASN A 77 -4.98 -19.05 29.98
C ASN A 77 -3.78 -19.16 29.02
N LEU A 78 -3.67 -18.27 28.03
CA LEU A 78 -2.54 -18.21 27.11
C LEU A 78 -1.28 -17.73 27.83
N LEU A 79 -1.40 -16.71 28.68
CA LEU A 79 -0.31 -16.27 29.56
C LEU A 79 0.15 -17.40 30.50
N ALA A 80 -0.80 -18.06 31.17
CA ALA A 80 -0.48 -19.17 32.07
C ALA A 80 0.12 -20.38 31.33
N LEU A 81 -0.27 -20.61 30.07
CA LEU A 81 0.34 -21.64 29.23
C LEU A 81 1.76 -21.24 28.82
N GLU A 82 1.98 -20.00 28.39
CA GLU A 82 3.29 -19.46 28.03
C GLU A 82 4.26 -19.53 29.22
N THR A 83 3.83 -19.10 30.41
CA THR A 83 4.63 -19.19 31.63
C THR A 83 5.01 -20.63 31.95
N ARG A 84 4.05 -21.57 31.88
CA ARG A 84 4.32 -22.99 32.13
C ARG A 84 5.23 -23.60 31.07
N TYR A 85 5.07 -23.21 29.82
CA TYR A 85 5.92 -23.65 28.71
C TYR A 85 7.37 -23.21 28.94
N TRP A 86 7.61 -21.93 29.21
CA TRP A 86 8.97 -21.44 29.46
C TRP A 86 9.60 -22.07 30.71
N ALA A 87 8.83 -22.27 31.78
CA ALA A 87 9.30 -23.01 32.95
C ALA A 87 9.71 -24.46 32.60
N SER A 88 8.92 -25.15 31.78
CA SER A 88 9.25 -26.50 31.31
C SER A 88 10.47 -26.53 30.39
N VAL A 89 10.65 -25.51 29.56
CA VAL A 89 11.86 -25.34 28.74
C VAL A 89 13.07 -25.18 29.64
N GLU A 90 13.03 -24.26 30.61
CA GLU A 90 14.12 -24.04 31.58
C GLU A 90 14.49 -25.31 32.35
N GLU A 91 13.49 -26.07 32.80
CA GLU A 91 13.69 -27.37 33.45
C GLU A 91 14.36 -28.40 32.53
N SER A 92 14.06 -28.34 31.23
CA SER A 92 14.62 -29.26 30.23
C SER A 92 16.03 -28.87 29.78
N ILE A 93 16.43 -27.60 29.84
CA ILE A 93 17.73 -27.11 29.33
C ILE A 93 18.92 -27.97 29.80
N PRO A 94 19.07 -28.35 31.08
CA PRO A 94 20.20 -29.17 31.54
C PRO A 94 20.28 -30.55 30.88
N ALA A 95 19.13 -31.19 30.63
CA ALA A 95 19.09 -32.49 29.94
C ALA A 95 19.55 -32.35 28.48
N TRP A 96 19.32 -31.19 27.87
CA TRP A 96 19.71 -30.89 26.49
C TRP A 96 21.12 -30.29 26.37
N GLU A 97 21.69 -29.74 27.43
CA GLU A 97 22.97 -29.00 27.41
C GLU A 97 24.11 -29.79 26.76
N HIS A 98 24.29 -31.05 27.14
CA HIS A 98 25.36 -31.91 26.61
C HIS A 98 25.19 -32.19 25.11
N PHE A 99 23.95 -32.39 24.66
CA PHE A 99 23.62 -32.60 23.26
C PHE A 99 23.80 -31.30 22.44
N LEU A 100 23.29 -30.17 22.94
CA LEU A 100 23.39 -28.87 22.29
C LEU A 100 24.83 -28.38 22.16
N LEU A 101 25.71 -28.77 23.09
CA LEU A 101 27.15 -28.52 23.02
C LEU A 101 27.90 -29.50 22.09
N GLY A 102 27.20 -30.45 21.47
CA GLY A 102 27.78 -31.46 20.56
C GLY A 102 28.57 -32.57 21.26
N LYS A 103 28.37 -32.74 22.57
CA LYS A 103 29.18 -33.61 23.44
C LYS A 103 28.44 -34.86 23.93
N GLY A 104 27.19 -35.06 23.54
CA GLY A 104 26.37 -36.19 24.00
C GLY A 104 25.27 -36.62 23.02
N PRO A 105 24.66 -37.79 23.23
CA PRO A 105 23.52 -38.27 22.46
C PRO A 105 22.27 -37.41 22.69
N HIS A 106 21.27 -37.54 21.82
CA HIS A 106 20.05 -36.76 21.93
C HIS A 106 19.27 -37.14 23.22
N PRO A 107 18.69 -36.19 23.98
CA PRO A 107 18.11 -36.47 25.30
C PRO A 107 16.91 -37.42 25.29
N THR A 108 16.27 -37.60 24.13
CA THR A 108 15.18 -38.55 23.89
C THR A 108 15.66 -39.98 23.59
N ASP A 109 16.97 -40.17 23.33
CA ASP A 109 17.58 -41.48 23.12
C ASP A 109 17.94 -42.11 24.48
N GLY A 110 16.92 -42.52 25.25
CA GLY A 110 17.12 -43.37 26.43
C GLY A 110 17.69 -44.75 26.07
N PRO A 111 18.24 -45.52 27.04
CA PRO A 111 18.72 -46.87 26.80
C PRO A 111 17.53 -47.84 26.73
N GLU A 112 16.73 -47.75 25.66
CA GLU A 112 15.81 -48.80 25.29
C GLU A 112 16.38 -49.60 24.11
N GLU A 113 16.38 -50.92 24.29
CA GLU A 113 16.78 -51.92 23.32
C GLU A 113 16.14 -51.63 21.96
N ARG A 114 16.97 -51.37 20.96
CA ARG A 114 16.52 -51.25 19.57
C ARG A 114 15.93 -52.59 19.11
N PRO A 115 14.62 -52.72 18.82
CA PRO A 115 14.19 -53.77 17.92
C PRO A 115 14.57 -53.29 16.52
N MET A 116 15.49 -54.01 15.88
CA MET A 116 15.86 -53.87 14.48
C MET A 116 14.64 -53.54 13.60
N ARG A 117 14.48 -52.28 13.19
CA ARG A 117 13.54 -51.91 12.14
C ARG A 117 14.28 -51.84 10.82
N ALA A 118 13.82 -52.69 9.90
CA ALA A 118 14.28 -52.81 8.54
C ALA A 118 14.38 -51.46 7.83
N LYS A 119 15.42 -51.33 6.99
CA LYS A 119 15.66 -50.21 6.07
C LYS A 119 14.37 -49.77 5.37
N GLN A 120 13.83 -48.61 5.76
CA GLN A 120 12.86 -47.88 4.95
C GLN A 120 13.62 -46.84 4.10
N LYS A 121 13.33 -46.85 2.80
CA LYS A 121 13.91 -46.00 1.76
C LYS A 121 13.58 -44.51 2.03
N PRO A 122 14.40 -43.56 1.54
CA PRO A 122 14.14 -42.14 1.75
C PRO A 122 12.87 -41.74 0.99
N GLY A 123 11.78 -41.54 1.72
CA GLY A 123 10.55 -40.96 1.20
C GLY A 123 10.76 -39.46 0.99
N THR A 124 10.54 -39.03 -0.25
CA THR A 124 10.59 -37.64 -0.69
C THR A 124 9.68 -36.77 0.18
N ALA A 125 10.27 -35.88 0.98
CA ALA A 125 9.52 -34.89 1.74
C ALA A 125 8.81 -33.96 0.75
N LYS A 126 7.48 -34.04 0.66
CA LYS A 126 6.68 -33.04 -0.03
C LYS A 126 6.59 -31.81 0.87
N ASP A 127 7.16 -30.74 0.36
CA ASP A 127 7.20 -29.40 0.93
C ASP A 127 5.77 -28.80 0.94
N HIS A 128 5.00 -29.16 1.97
CA HIS A 128 3.65 -28.63 2.21
C HIS A 128 3.72 -27.47 3.20
N GLY A 129 4.43 -26.40 2.82
CA GLY A 129 4.56 -25.21 3.67
C GLY A 129 4.59 -23.87 2.93
N LEU A 130 4.58 -23.88 1.59
CA LEU A 130 4.64 -22.64 0.82
C LEU A 130 3.25 -22.27 0.26
N PRO A 131 2.79 -21.03 0.45
CA PRO A 131 1.60 -20.55 -0.23
C PRO A 131 1.82 -20.59 -1.76
N PRO A 132 0.80 -20.93 -2.56
CA PRO A 132 0.96 -21.07 -4.00
C PRO A 132 1.42 -19.75 -4.63
N ARG A 133 2.58 -19.77 -5.28
CA ARG A 133 3.08 -18.63 -6.06
C ARG A 133 2.15 -18.36 -7.25
N PRO A 134 1.82 -17.09 -7.55
CA PRO A 134 1.07 -16.76 -8.76
C PRO A 134 1.89 -17.12 -10.01
N LYS A 135 1.22 -17.73 -11.00
CA LYS A 135 1.85 -18.10 -12.27
C LYS A 135 2.30 -16.83 -13.03
N PRO A 136 3.48 -16.82 -13.66
CA PRO A 136 3.84 -15.73 -14.57
C PRO A 136 2.86 -15.74 -15.74
N LYS A 137 2.26 -14.57 -16.02
CA LYS A 137 1.50 -14.35 -17.24
C LYS A 137 2.45 -14.50 -18.43
N THR A 138 2.23 -15.53 -19.24
CA THR A 138 2.86 -15.61 -20.57
C THR A 138 2.38 -14.41 -21.37
N ALA A 139 3.31 -13.54 -21.76
CA ALA A 139 3.05 -12.51 -22.75
C ALA A 139 3.10 -13.13 -24.15
N ARG A 140 2.09 -12.75 -24.95
CA ARG A 140 1.83 -13.07 -26.36
C ARG A 140 1.20 -14.42 -26.67
#